data_AF-F2KQF1-F1
#
_entry.id   AF-F2KQF1-F1
#
_cell.length_a   1.000
_cell.length_b   1.000
_cell.length_c   1.000
_cell.angle_alpha   90.00
_cell.angle_beta   90.00
_cell.angle_gamma   90.00
#
_symmetry.space_group_name_H-M   'P 1'
#
loop_
_entity.id
_entity.type
_entity.pdbx_description
1 polymer ?
#
loop_
_entity_poly.entity_id
_entity_poly.type
_entity_poly.pdbx_seq_one_letter_code
_entity_poly.pdbx_strand_id
1 'polypeptide(L)'
;MGVHRITSEVAKYYAARERVLGSGITLLGYASEKVNELSKEDLEAFGDLAASLLPHAPGYAGKLIVVVARLFWALAGVGVKEIGFKDIEELEKQIEELKKKLGVEE
;
A
#
# COMPACT_ATOMS: atom_id res chain seq x y z
N MET A 1 10.76 11.89 30.67
CA MET A 1 10.65 10.81 29.67
C MET A 1 11.39 11.28 28.43
N GLY A 2 12.60 10.76 28.22
CA GLY A 2 13.50 11.23 27.16
C GLY A 2 12.92 10.90 25.79
N VAL A 3 12.59 11.93 25.04
CA VAL A 3 12.21 11.83 23.63
C VAL A 3 13.47 11.38 22.90
N HIS A 4 13.60 10.08 22.61
CA HIS A 4 14.63 9.62 21.71
C HIS A 4 14.30 10.18 20.33
N ARG A 5 14.88 11.35 20.03
CA ARG A 5 14.98 11.87 18.67
C ARG A 5 15.56 10.73 17.83
N ILE A 6 14.82 10.32 16.81
CA ILE A 6 15.26 9.35 15.81
C ILE A 6 16.41 10.01 15.03
N THR A 7 17.65 9.81 15.48
CA THR A 7 18.84 10.53 14.98
C THR A 7 19.57 9.79 13.85
N SER A 8 19.36 8.49 13.66
CA SER A 8 19.98 7.74 12.55
C SER A 8 19.05 7.63 11.34
N GLU A 9 19.61 7.70 10.13
CA GLU A 9 18.86 7.52 8.88
C GLU A 9 18.16 6.16 8.83
N VAL A 10 18.78 5.11 9.38
CA VAL A 10 18.19 3.78 9.51
C VAL A 10 16.91 3.81 10.34
N ALA A 11 16.92 4.53 11.47
CA ALA A 11 15.75 4.62 12.34
C ALA A 11 14.64 5.49 11.71
N LYS A 12 15.01 6.52 10.93
CA LYS A 12 14.04 7.31 10.13
C LYS A 12 13.39 6.46 9.03
N TYR A 13 14.20 5.68 8.31
CA TYR A 13 13.71 4.75 7.29
C TYR A 13 12.78 3.70 7.89
N TYR A 14 13.15 3.11 9.03
CA TYR A 14 12.29 2.15 9.73
C TYR A 14 10.95 2.77 10.14
N ALA A 15 10.96 3.96 10.74
CA ALA A 15 9.73 4.64 11.15
C ALA A 15 8.85 4.99 9.94
N ALA A 16 9.46 5.45 8.84
CA ALA A 16 8.74 5.74 7.60
C ALA A 16 8.14 4.47 6.98
N ARG A 17 8.89 3.36 6.96
CA ARG A 17 8.44 2.06 6.47
C ARG A 17 7.23 1.55 7.23
N GLU A 18 7.29 1.53 8.56
CA GLU A 18 6.17 1.05 9.39
C GLU A 18 4.92 1.90 9.18
N ARG A 19 5.07 3.23 9.08
CA ARG A 19 3.96 4.13 8.79
C ARG A 19 3.34 3.84 7.41
N VAL A 20 4.15 3.76 6.35
CA VAL A 20 3.68 3.51 4.98
C VAL A 20 3.02 2.15 4.86
N LEU A 21 3.57 1.10 5.48
CA LEU A 21 2.94 -0.22 5.54
C LEU A 21 1.59 -0.19 6.26
N GLY A 22 1.53 0.43 7.44
CA GLY A 22 0.29 0.55 8.20
C GLY A 22 -0.80 1.27 7.39
N SER A 23 -0.46 2.43 6.82
CA SER A 23 -1.39 3.20 5.98
C SER A 23 -1.82 2.43 4.73
N GLY A 24 -0.89 1.75 4.07
CA GLY A 24 -1.18 0.95 2.88
C GLY A 24 -2.12 -0.22 3.17
N ILE A 25 -1.90 -0.95 4.28
CA ILE A 25 -2.76 -2.05 4.69
C ILE A 25 -4.17 -1.56 5.04
N THR A 26 -4.27 -0.47 5.81
CA THR A 26 -5.56 0.15 6.15
C THR A 26 -6.33 0.56 4.89
N LEU A 27 -5.65 1.19 3.93
CA LEU A 27 -6.25 1.61 2.67
C LEU A 27 -6.74 0.42 1.83
N LEU A 28 -5.96 -0.67 1.75
CA LEU A 28 -6.39 -1.91 1.09
C LEU A 28 -7.62 -2.53 1.79
N GLY A 29 -7.70 -2.42 3.12
CA GLY A 29 -8.88 -2.80 3.90
C GLY A 29 -10.13 -2.04 3.45
N TYR A 30 -10.08 -0.71 3.42
CA TYR A 30 -11.20 0.11 2.96
C TYR A 30 -11.60 -0.16 1.50
N ALA A 31 -10.61 -0.32 0.62
CA ALA A 31 -10.87 -0.65 -0.78
C ALA A 31 -11.58 -2.01 -0.92
N SER A 32 -11.27 -2.98 -0.04
CA SER A 32 -11.91 -4.30 -0.04
C SER A 32 -13.40 -4.25 0.35
N GLU A 33 -13.78 -3.34 1.26
CA GLU A 33 -15.18 -3.16 1.68
C GLU A 33 -16.04 -2.53 0.57
N LYS A 34 -15.43 -1.68 -0.26
CA LYS A 34 -16.10 -0.94 -1.35
C LYS A 34 -15.84 -1.53 -2.73
N VAL A 35 -15.37 -2.77 -2.81
CA VAL A 35 -14.80 -3.34 -4.03
C VAL A 35 -15.74 -3.32 -5.25
N ASN A 36 -17.06 -3.39 -5.01
CA ASN A 36 -18.09 -3.35 -6.05
C ASN A 36 -18.37 -1.93 -6.58
N GLU A 37 -17.86 -0.91 -5.91
CA GLU A 37 -18.02 0.52 -6.26
C GLU A 37 -16.78 1.05 -6.99
N LEU A 38 -15.70 0.27 -7.06
CA LEU A 38 -14.43 0.68 -7.67
C LEU A 38 -14.45 0.47 -9.18
N SER A 39 -13.90 1.43 -9.92
CA SER A 39 -13.67 1.27 -11.35
C SER A 39 -12.57 0.23 -11.62
N LYS A 40 -12.49 -0.24 -12.86
CA LYS A 40 -11.41 -1.13 -13.31
C LYS A 40 -10.04 -0.51 -13.07
N GLU A 41 -9.91 0.79 -13.33
CA GLU A 41 -8.70 1.57 -13.15
C GLU A 41 -8.31 1.70 -11.66
N ASP A 42 -9.29 1.85 -10.77
CA ASP A 42 -9.05 1.92 -9.32
C ASP A 42 -8.61 0.55 -8.78
N LEU A 43 -9.27 -0.52 -9.18
CA LEU A 43 -8.91 -1.89 -8.84
C LEU A 43 -7.47 -2.20 -9.30
N GLU A 44 -7.09 -1.80 -10.51
CA GLU A 44 -5.70 -1.95 -10.99
C GLU A 44 -4.70 -1.17 -10.11
N ALA A 45 -5.03 0.06 -9.73
CA ALA A 45 -4.17 0.89 -8.89
C ALA A 45 -3.99 0.34 -7.46
N PHE A 46 -5.02 -0.27 -6.87
CA PHE A 46 -4.89 -0.97 -5.58
C PHE A 46 -4.05 -2.24 -5.71
N GLY A 47 -4.17 -2.95 -6.84
CA GLY A 47 -3.30 -4.07 -7.17
C GLY A 47 -1.82 -3.67 -7.22
N ASP A 48 -1.54 -2.56 -7.91
CA ASP A 48 -0.19 -2.02 -8.05
C ASP A 48 0.38 -1.48 -6.74
N LEU A 49 -0.46 -0.84 -5.91
CA LEU A 49 -0.08 -0.40 -4.55
C LEU A 49 0.32 -1.60 -3.69
N ALA A 50 -0.52 -2.63 -3.65
CA ALA A 50 -0.25 -3.84 -2.89
C ALA A 50 1.07 -4.48 -3.35
N ALA A 51 1.26 -4.68 -4.65
CA ALA A 51 2.53 -5.18 -5.18
C ALA A 51 3.73 -4.35 -4.68
N SER A 52 3.63 -3.02 -4.72
CA SER A 52 4.70 -2.11 -4.32
C SER A 52 4.99 -2.12 -2.81
N LEU A 53 4.03 -2.49 -1.96
CA LEU A 53 4.23 -2.64 -0.51
C LEU A 53 4.99 -3.93 -0.14
N LEU A 54 4.97 -4.95 -1.00
CA LEU A 54 5.55 -6.27 -0.71
C LEU A 54 7.03 -6.20 -0.30
N PRO A 55 7.94 -5.52 -1.02
CA PRO A 55 9.36 -5.53 -0.69
C PRO A 55 9.66 -4.92 0.68
N HIS A 56 8.72 -4.13 1.20
CA HIS A 56 8.85 -3.42 2.46
C HIS A 56 8.19 -4.18 3.62
N ALA A 57 7.28 -5.11 3.35
CA ALA A 57 6.48 -5.82 4.34
C ALA A 57 7.22 -7.03 4.93
N PRO A 58 7.58 -7.04 6.23
CA PRO A 58 8.18 -8.20 6.86
C PRO A 58 7.14 -9.31 7.13
N GLY A 59 7.54 -10.57 6.98
CA GLY A 59 6.77 -11.74 7.46
C GLY A 59 5.44 -11.99 6.74
N TYR A 60 4.37 -12.22 7.51
CA TYR A 60 3.04 -12.61 6.97
C TYR A 60 2.31 -11.48 6.23
N ALA A 61 2.63 -10.21 6.53
CA ALA A 61 2.03 -9.05 5.87
C ALA A 61 2.35 -9.03 4.37
N GLY A 62 3.59 -9.35 3.98
CA GLY A 62 3.97 -9.45 2.56
C GLY A 62 3.17 -10.52 1.81
N LYS A 63 2.96 -11.69 2.42
CA LYS A 63 2.19 -12.78 1.78
C LYS A 63 0.73 -12.40 1.55
N LEU A 64 0.10 -11.72 2.52
CA LEU A 64 -1.27 -11.24 2.40
C LEU A 64 -1.41 -10.16 1.33
N ILE A 65 -0.45 -9.24 1.27
CA ILE A 65 -0.41 -8.15 0.29
C ILE A 65 -0.35 -8.68 -1.16
N VAL A 66 0.40 -9.77 -1.42
CA VAL A 66 0.40 -10.42 -2.76
C VAL A 66 -0.97 -11.00 -3.13
N VAL A 67 -1.67 -11.60 -2.16
CA VAL A 67 -3.02 -12.13 -2.39
C VAL A 67 -3.98 -11.00 -2.71
N VAL A 68 -3.92 -9.90 -1.95
CA VAL A 68 -4.73 -8.70 -2.19
C VAL A 68 -4.44 -8.10 -3.56
N ALA A 69 -3.17 -7.96 -3.94
CA ALA A 69 -2.78 -7.43 -5.26
C ALA A 69 -3.42 -8.22 -6.41
N ARG A 70 -3.33 -9.55 -6.34
CA ARG A 70 -3.87 -10.47 -7.35
C ARG A 70 -5.39 -10.45 -7.41
N LEU A 71 -6.06 -10.32 -6.27
CA LEU A 71 -7.53 -10.19 -6.23
C LEU A 71 -7.98 -8.89 -6.89
N PHE A 72 -7.32 -7.78 -6.60
CA PHE A 72 -7.61 -6.49 -7.21
C PHE A 72 -7.37 -6.49 -8.73
N TRP A 73 -6.24 -7.04 -9.20
CA TRP A 73 -6.00 -7.22 -10.64
C TRP A 73 -7.03 -8.12 -11.32
N ALA A 74 -7.41 -9.23 -10.68
CA ALA A 74 -8.43 -10.12 -11.21
C ALA A 74 -9.80 -9.43 -11.35
N LEU A 75 -10.18 -8.62 -10.35
CA LEU A 75 -11.43 -7.86 -10.37
C LEU A 75 -11.41 -6.73 -11.42
N ALA A 76 -10.24 -6.10 -11.63
CA ALA A 76 -10.02 -5.19 -12.76
C ALA A 76 -10.04 -5.92 -14.13
N GLY A 77 -10.02 -7.25 -14.18
CA GLY A 77 -9.88 -7.99 -15.43
C GLY A 77 -8.56 -7.68 -16.14
N VAL A 78 -7.48 -7.52 -15.36
CA VAL A 78 -6.10 -7.43 -15.85
C VAL A 78 -5.31 -8.68 -15.41
N GLY A 79 -4.33 -9.07 -16.22
CA GLY A 79 -3.47 -10.21 -15.90
C GLY A 79 -2.58 -9.92 -14.67
N VAL A 80 -2.01 -10.99 -14.09
CA VAL A 80 -1.02 -10.84 -13.01
C VAL A 80 0.19 -10.08 -13.55
N LYS A 81 0.58 -8.99 -12.88
CA LYS A 81 1.76 -8.20 -13.23
C LYS A 81 2.99 -8.63 -12.43
N GLU A 82 4.17 -8.26 -12.90
CA GLU A 82 5.40 -8.36 -12.12
C GLU A 82 5.37 -7.36 -10.95
N ILE A 83 5.86 -7.82 -9.79
CA ILE A 83 5.92 -7.00 -8.59
C ILE A 83 7.18 -6.13 -8.67
N GLY A 84 6.98 -4.84 -8.95
CA GLY A 84 8.05 -3.85 -9.00
C GLY A 84 8.47 -3.33 -7.62
N PHE A 85 9.69 -2.81 -7.54
CA PHE A 85 10.16 -2.04 -6.39
C PHE A 85 9.84 -0.56 -6.60
N LYS A 86 9.26 0.07 -5.57
CA LYS A 86 9.13 1.53 -5.43
C LYS A 86 9.75 1.95 -4.12
N ASP A 87 10.28 3.16 -4.08
CA ASP A 87 10.78 3.72 -2.82
C ASP A 87 9.62 4.17 -1.90
N ILE A 88 9.96 4.51 -0.65
CA ILE A 88 8.97 4.86 0.37
C ILE A 88 8.27 6.19 0.05
N GLU A 89 8.95 7.13 -0.57
CA GLU A 89 8.42 8.46 -0.87
C GLU A 89 7.42 8.41 -2.05
N GLU A 90 7.69 7.56 -3.04
CA GLU A 90 6.79 7.23 -4.14
C GLU A 90 5.53 6.51 -3.64
N LEU A 91 5.70 5.53 -2.74
CA LEU A 91 4.59 4.81 -2.12
C LEU A 91 3.68 5.75 -1.33
N GLU A 92 4.25 6.67 -0.56
CA GLU A 92 3.49 7.66 0.19
C GLU A 92 2.63 8.55 -0.71
N LYS A 93 3.21 9.07 -1.81
CA LYS A 93 2.44 9.86 -2.79
C LYS A 93 1.30 9.05 -3.41
N GLN A 94 1.56 7.80 -3.78
CA GLN A 94 0.55 6.92 -4.37
C GLN A 94 -0.60 6.63 -3.38
N ILE A 95 -0.29 6.44 -2.09
CA ILE A 95 -1.31 6.25 -1.05
C ILE A 95 -2.20 7.49 -0.92
N GLU A 96 -1.61 8.68 -0.88
CA GLU A 96 -2.37 9.94 -0.75
C GLU A 96 -3.26 10.21 -1.97
N GLU A 97 -2.80 9.91 -3.17
CA GLU A 97 -3.62 10.00 -4.39
C GLU A 97 -4.83 9.05 -4.35
N LEU A 98 -4.63 7.82 -3.86
CA LEU A 98 -5.72 6.83 -3.75
C LEU A 98 -6.71 7.17 -2.63
N LYS A 99 -6.25 7.72 -1.50
CA LYS A 99 -7.14 8.24 -0.45
C LYS A 99 -8.07 9.33 -0.97
N LYS A 100 -7.54 10.26 -1.77
CA LYS A 100 -8.32 11.34 -2.40
C LYS A 100 -9.43 10.80 -3.28
N LYS A 101 -9.11 9.79 -4.11
CA LYS A 101 -10.11 9.12 -4.96
C LYS A 101 -11.22 8.46 -4.16
N LEU A 102 -10.89 7.87 -3.01
CA LEU A 102 -11.86 7.20 -2.13
C LEU A 102 -12.60 8.13 -1.17
N GLY A 103 -12.23 9.41 -1.08
CA GLY A 103 -12.82 10.38 -0.15
C GLY A 103 -12.54 10.07 1.32
N VAL A 104 -11.38 9.49 1.63
CA VAL A 104 -10.98 9.07 3.00
C VAL A 104 -9.79 9.89 3.54
N GLU A 105 -9.81 11.20 3.30
CA GLU A 105 -8.80 12.12 3.85
C GLU A 105 -8.94 12.20 5.39
N GLU A 106 -7.89 11.80 6.13
CA GLU A 106 -7.65 12.11 7.55
C GLU A 106 -6.35 12.90 7.69
#